data_AF-A0A366KQ38-F1
#
_entry.id   AF-A0A366KQ38-F1
#
_cell.length_a   1.000
_cell.length_b   1.000
_cell.length_c   1.000
_cell.angle_alpha   90.00
_cell.angle_beta   90.00
_cell.angle_gamma   90.00
#
_symmetry.space_group_name_H-M   'P 1'
#
loop_
_entity.id
_entity.type
_entity.pdbx_description
1 polymer ?
#
loop_
_entity_poly.entity_id
_entity_poly.type
_entity_poly.pdbx_seq_one_letter_code
_entity_poly.pdbx_strand_id
1 'polypeptide(L)'
;MKNTILSVAAIGLLTTSLVSCDSTTKTETTKDSTEISAKGDTITKVTTTTTETVKTEVPTFSSEEVNKGLAEYSKLKDEYVAAVKSKNATEIKAISDKYTAWANQATGWAAKLKPDEIQKYSDYVLKLSEEWTQAAKDAVGK
;
A
#
# COMPACT_ATOMS: atom_id res chain seq x y z
N MET A 1 -10.09 -31.77 -18.00
CA MET A 1 -10.43 -31.54 -19.42
C MET A 1 -11.79 -30.88 -19.51
N LYS A 2 -11.95 -29.97 -20.48
CA LYS A 2 -13.08 -29.07 -20.75
C LYS A 2 -12.95 -27.67 -20.14
N ASN A 3 -13.27 -26.61 -20.88
CA ASN A 3 -12.55 -25.99 -21.98
C ASN A 3 -12.93 -24.49 -21.91
N THR A 4 -11.98 -23.64 -22.28
CA THR A 4 -12.02 -22.19 -22.52
C THR A 4 -13.25 -21.70 -23.29
N ILE A 5 -13.81 -20.54 -22.89
CA ILE A 5 -14.34 -19.53 -23.83
C ILE A 5 -13.97 -18.12 -23.30
N LEU A 6 -12.96 -17.56 -23.96
CA LEU A 6 -12.51 -16.18 -23.93
C LEU A 6 -13.47 -15.38 -24.84
N SER A 7 -14.18 -14.39 -24.30
CA SER A 7 -14.96 -13.45 -25.13
C SER A 7 -14.39 -12.05 -24.98
N VAL A 8 -13.61 -11.67 -25.98
CA VAL A 8 -13.07 -10.33 -26.20
C VAL A 8 -14.18 -9.48 -26.83
N ALA A 9 -14.55 -8.40 -26.15
CA ALA A 9 -15.31 -7.30 -26.75
C ALA A 9 -14.48 -6.02 -26.56
N ALA A 10 -13.74 -5.67 -27.61
CA ALA A 10 -13.16 -4.36 -27.78
C ALA A 10 -14.27 -3.40 -28.25
N ILE A 11 -14.45 -2.26 -27.59
CA ILE A 11 -14.94 -1.00 -28.17
C ILE A 11 -14.49 0.14 -27.23
N GLY A 12 -13.91 1.19 -27.79
CA GLY A 12 -14.09 2.53 -27.23
C GLY A 12 -12.83 3.33 -26.93
N LEU A 13 -12.14 3.80 -27.98
CA LEU A 13 -11.36 5.03 -27.93
C LEU A 13 -12.24 6.18 -27.44
N LEU A 14 -11.87 6.83 -26.33
CA LEU A 14 -12.22 8.22 -26.05
C LEU A 14 -10.98 8.96 -25.54
N THR A 15 -10.32 9.60 -26.48
CA THR A 15 -9.51 10.80 -26.28
C THR A 15 -10.42 11.95 -25.81
N THR A 16 -10.05 12.70 -24.77
CA THR A 16 -10.02 14.18 -24.83
C THR A 16 -9.44 14.82 -23.55
N SER A 17 -8.53 15.75 -23.82
CA SER A 17 -8.22 17.01 -23.11
C SER A 17 -7.60 16.95 -21.71
N LEU A 18 -6.29 17.20 -21.71
CA LEU A 18 -5.56 17.98 -20.71
C LEU A 18 -6.25 19.34 -20.49
N VAL A 19 -6.62 19.66 -19.25
CA VAL A 19 -6.79 21.05 -18.80
C VAL A 19 -5.60 21.36 -17.89
N SER A 20 -4.68 22.14 -18.45
CA SER A 20 -3.71 22.95 -17.73
C SER A 20 -4.23 24.39 -17.67
N CYS A 21 -3.60 25.22 -16.84
CA CYS A 21 -3.94 26.60 -16.42
C CYS A 21 -4.98 26.70 -15.30
N ASP A 22 -4.57 26.97 -14.06
CA ASP A 22 -3.90 28.18 -13.55
C ASP A 22 -4.86 29.38 -13.50
N SER A 23 -5.38 29.62 -12.29
CA SER A 23 -6.06 30.84 -11.91
C SER A 23 -5.34 31.44 -10.71
N THR A 24 -4.27 32.17 -11.01
CA THR A 24 -3.86 33.34 -10.21
C THR A 24 -5.05 34.24 -9.91
N THR A 25 -5.27 34.62 -8.64
CA THR A 25 -5.73 35.92 -8.08
C THR A 25 -5.95 35.71 -6.57
N LYS A 26 -4.93 35.95 -5.73
CA LYS A 26 -4.62 37.20 -4.99
C LYS A 26 -5.36 37.38 -3.65
N THR A 27 -4.56 37.79 -2.65
CA THR A 27 -4.90 38.70 -1.53
C THR A 27 -5.48 38.05 -0.27
N GLU A 28 -5.09 38.35 0.98
CA GLU A 28 -3.97 39.03 1.66
C GLU A 28 -4.18 38.76 3.18
N THR A 29 -3.08 38.75 3.96
CA THR A 29 -2.94 39.30 5.33
C THR A 29 -3.73 38.74 6.53
N THR A 30 -2.98 38.30 7.56
CA THR A 30 -2.99 38.76 8.98
C THR A 30 -1.99 37.90 9.78
N LYS A 31 -0.75 38.36 10.02
CA LYS A 31 -0.24 39.05 11.22
C LYS A 31 -0.43 38.28 12.55
N ASP A 32 0.67 37.63 12.94
CA ASP A 32 1.38 37.77 14.23
C ASP A 32 0.58 37.61 15.54
N SER A 33 0.83 36.50 16.24
CA SER A 33 1.19 36.49 17.66
C SER A 33 1.37 35.06 18.14
N THR A 34 2.60 34.65 18.44
CA THR A 34 2.79 33.70 19.54
C THR A 34 4.08 34.05 20.27
N GLU A 35 3.84 34.66 21.42
CA GLU A 35 4.76 34.98 22.49
C GLU A 35 5.61 33.75 22.86
N ILE A 36 6.92 33.94 22.91
CA ILE A 36 7.89 32.96 23.39
C ILE A 36 8.14 33.29 24.86
N SER A 37 7.67 32.46 25.80
CA SER A 37 8.24 32.46 27.16
C SER A 37 7.91 31.21 27.97
N ALA A 38 8.88 30.85 28.82
CA ALA A 38 8.93 29.86 29.90
C ALA A 38 9.07 28.38 29.47
N LYS A 39 10.27 27.77 29.55
CA LYS A 39 10.98 27.25 30.75
C LYS A 39 10.22 26.12 31.45
N GLY A 40 10.83 24.93 31.50
CA GLY A 40 10.55 23.95 32.57
C GLY A 40 10.38 22.51 32.11
N ASP A 41 11.47 21.75 32.19
CA ASP A 41 11.54 20.34 32.62
C ASP A 41 10.56 19.29 32.08
N THR A 42 11.08 18.44 31.19
CA THR A 42 11.25 16.98 31.36
C THR A 42 11.17 16.33 29.98
N ILE A 43 12.31 16.24 29.30
CA ILE A 43 12.45 15.44 28.09
C ILE A 43 12.45 13.97 28.52
N THR A 44 11.26 13.39 28.61
CA THR A 44 11.10 11.94 28.47
C THR A 44 11.42 11.62 27.01
N LYS A 45 12.71 11.32 26.78
CA LYS A 45 13.22 10.73 25.55
C LYS A 45 12.48 9.43 25.30
N VAL A 46 11.36 9.51 24.59
CA VAL A 46 10.80 8.36 23.88
C VAL A 46 11.87 7.97 22.87
N THR A 47 12.66 6.98 23.25
CA THR A 47 13.59 6.31 22.36
C THR A 47 12.71 5.54 21.39
N THR A 48 12.28 6.21 20.33
CA THR A 48 11.79 5.55 19.13
C THR A 48 12.98 4.77 18.59
N THR A 49 13.03 3.49 18.91
CA THR A 49 13.92 2.54 18.26
C THR A 49 13.60 2.59 16.77
N THR A 50 14.37 3.39 16.03
CA THR A 50 14.45 3.31 14.58
C THR A 50 15.08 1.96 14.28
N THR A 51 14.24 0.93 14.18
CA THR A 51 14.60 -0.30 13.50
C THR A 51 14.88 0.11 12.07
N GLU A 52 16.16 0.21 11.71
CA GLU A 52 16.64 0.25 10.33
C GLU A 52 16.15 -1.03 9.65
N THR A 53 14.91 -0.97 9.19
CA THR A 53 14.28 -2.02 8.43
C THR A 53 14.80 -1.83 7.02
N VAL A 54 15.52 -2.85 6.55
CA VAL A 54 15.97 -3.02 5.17
C VAL A 54 14.98 -2.35 4.21
N LYS A 55 15.47 -1.32 3.51
CA LYS A 55 14.70 -0.41 2.67
C LYS A 55 14.18 -1.14 1.42
N THR A 56 13.23 -2.04 1.60
CA THR A 56 12.22 -2.33 0.58
C THR A 56 11.42 -1.03 0.42
N GLU A 57 11.19 -0.57 -0.80
CA GLU A 57 10.51 0.70 -1.12
C GLU A 57 9.01 0.66 -0.74
N VAL A 58 8.69 0.37 0.52
CA VAL A 58 7.35 0.39 1.07
C VAL A 58 7.01 1.85 1.34
N PRO A 59 6.04 2.44 0.63
CA PRO A 59 5.62 3.79 0.89
C PRO A 59 4.98 3.88 2.28
N THR A 60 5.38 4.91 3.02
CA THR A 60 4.71 5.27 4.27
C THR A 60 3.49 6.13 3.97
N PHE A 61 2.42 5.87 4.72
CA PHE A 61 1.14 6.55 4.67
C PHE A 61 0.81 7.21 6.00
N SER A 62 -0.13 8.15 6.01
CA SER A 62 -0.63 8.80 7.23
C SER A 62 -1.30 7.85 8.21
N SER A 63 -1.90 6.75 7.73
CA SER A 63 -2.56 5.76 8.57
C SER A 63 -1.60 4.65 9.02
N GLU A 64 -1.45 4.51 10.34
CA GLU A 64 -0.65 3.43 10.95
C GLU A 64 -1.21 2.05 10.60
N GLU A 65 -2.53 1.91 10.51
CA GLU A 65 -3.17 0.65 10.14
C GLU A 65 -2.76 0.22 8.72
N VAL A 66 -2.71 1.17 7.79
CA VAL A 66 -2.26 0.91 6.41
C VAL A 66 -0.80 0.49 6.42
N ASN A 67 0.07 1.22 7.12
CA ASN A 67 1.50 0.86 7.20
C ASN A 67 1.72 -0.55 7.80
N LYS A 68 0.98 -0.90 8.87
CA LYS A 68 1.03 -2.25 9.48
C LYS A 68 0.57 -3.31 8.49
N GLY A 69 -0.55 -3.08 7.82
CA GLY A 69 -1.07 -3.99 6.82
C GLY A 69 -0.10 -4.23 5.66
N LEU A 70 0.56 -3.19 5.16
CA LEU A 70 1.57 -3.34 4.09
C LEU A 70 2.82 -4.10 4.58
N ALA A 71 3.19 -3.96 5.85
CA ALA A 71 4.27 -4.75 6.45
C ALA A 71 3.86 -6.23 6.61
N GLU A 72 2.61 -6.51 6.97
CA GLU A 72 2.06 -7.87 7.04
C GLU A 72 2.08 -8.56 5.66
N TYR A 73 1.74 -7.83 4.59
CA TYR A 73 1.81 -8.37 3.23
C TYR A 73 3.20 -8.92 2.89
N SER A 74 4.26 -8.19 3.26
CA SER A 74 5.63 -8.62 2.98
C SER A 74 5.94 -9.98 3.62
N LYS A 75 5.49 -10.17 4.87
CA LYS A 75 5.62 -11.46 5.58
C LYS A 75 4.80 -12.56 4.92
N LEU A 76 3.55 -12.26 4.54
CA LEU A 76 2.68 -13.23 3.86
C LEU A 76 3.27 -13.72 2.55
N LYS A 77 3.88 -12.82 1.76
CA LYS A 77 4.54 -13.17 0.50
C LYS A 77 5.72 -14.11 0.74
N ASP A 78 6.55 -13.84 1.73
CA ASP A 78 7.71 -14.67 2.05
C ASP A 78 7.28 -16.05 2.58
N GLU A 79 6.28 -16.10 3.47
CA GLU A 79 5.64 -17.34 3.93
C GLU A 79 5.09 -18.15 2.74
N TYR A 80 4.39 -17.48 1.82
CA TYR A 80 3.81 -18.12 0.64
C TYR A 80 4.87 -18.74 -0.25
N VAL A 81 5.93 -17.99 -0.59
CA VAL A 81 7.05 -18.48 -1.40
C VAL A 81 7.73 -19.69 -0.72
N ALA A 82 7.92 -19.66 0.60
CA ALA A 82 8.50 -20.76 1.36
C ALA A 82 7.59 -22.02 1.34
N ALA A 83 6.29 -21.84 1.54
CA ALA A 83 5.31 -22.93 1.54
C ALA A 83 5.18 -23.58 0.16
N VAL A 84 5.17 -22.79 -0.92
CA VAL A 84 5.13 -23.32 -2.30
C VAL A 84 6.42 -24.07 -2.63
N LYS A 85 7.59 -23.54 -2.28
CA LYS A 85 8.87 -24.25 -2.44
C LYS A 85 8.91 -25.58 -1.69
N SER A 86 8.30 -25.62 -0.50
CA SER A 86 8.18 -26.82 0.33
C SER A 86 7.06 -27.75 -0.11
N LYS A 87 6.29 -27.38 -1.14
CA LYS A 87 5.10 -28.10 -1.65
C LYS A 87 4.08 -28.42 -0.54
N ASN A 88 4.01 -27.59 0.49
CA ASN A 88 3.15 -27.81 1.63
C ASN A 88 1.75 -27.24 1.36
N ALA A 89 0.87 -28.07 0.78
CA ALA A 89 -0.49 -27.67 0.40
C ALA A 89 -1.32 -27.10 1.58
N THR A 90 -1.10 -27.60 2.80
CA THR A 90 -1.79 -27.11 4.01
C THR A 90 -1.34 -25.70 4.35
N GLU A 91 -0.03 -25.43 4.34
CA GLU A 91 0.51 -24.08 4.57
C GLU A 91 0.10 -23.12 3.46
N ILE A 92 0.19 -23.54 2.20
CA ILE A 92 -0.25 -22.73 1.05
C ILE A 92 -1.70 -22.30 1.23
N LYS A 93 -2.60 -23.22 1.62
CA LYS A 93 -3.99 -22.88 1.88
C LYS A 93 -4.12 -21.90 3.05
N ALA A 94 -3.46 -22.17 4.18
CA ALA A 94 -3.52 -21.29 5.35
C ALA A 94 -3.03 -19.87 5.03
N ILE A 95 -1.96 -19.74 4.25
CA ILE A 95 -1.42 -18.45 3.81
C ILE A 95 -2.36 -17.76 2.82
N SER A 96 -3.01 -18.51 1.92
CA SER A 96 -4.05 -17.97 1.03
C SER A 96 -5.26 -17.43 1.81
N ASP A 97 -5.65 -18.10 2.90
CA ASP A 97 -6.73 -17.62 3.78
C ASP A 97 -6.29 -16.32 4.49
N LYS A 98 -5.06 -16.25 5.00
CA LYS A 98 -4.49 -15.01 5.58
C LYS A 98 -4.42 -13.87 4.55
N TYR A 99 -4.00 -14.15 3.32
CA TYR A 99 -3.95 -13.17 2.23
C TYR A 99 -5.36 -12.63 1.91
N THR A 100 -6.37 -13.50 1.91
CA THR A 100 -7.77 -13.08 1.70
C THR A 100 -8.24 -12.16 2.83
N ALA A 101 -7.90 -12.47 4.08
CA ALA A 101 -8.21 -11.61 5.23
C ALA A 101 -7.52 -10.25 5.11
N TRP A 102 -6.24 -10.23 4.76
CA TRP A 102 -5.48 -9.01 4.50
C TRP A 102 -6.11 -8.18 3.38
N ALA A 103 -6.46 -8.81 2.25
CA ALA A 103 -7.08 -8.14 1.11
C ALA A 103 -8.42 -7.50 1.49
N ASN A 104 -9.22 -8.18 2.32
CA ASN A 104 -10.47 -7.63 2.86
C ASN A 104 -10.21 -6.37 3.69
N GLN A 105 -9.17 -6.34 4.53
CA GLN A 105 -8.79 -5.13 5.28
C GLN A 105 -8.35 -4.01 4.33
N ALA A 106 -7.57 -4.34 3.29
CA ALA A 106 -7.06 -3.40 2.31
C ALA A 106 -8.17 -2.65 1.54
N THR A 107 -9.35 -3.25 1.36
CA THR A 107 -10.49 -2.58 0.70
C THR A 107 -10.95 -1.31 1.42
N GLY A 108 -10.79 -1.24 2.75
CA GLY A 108 -11.23 -0.10 3.57
C GLY A 108 -10.15 0.93 3.85
N TRP A 109 -8.90 0.66 3.47
CA TRP A 109 -7.75 1.50 3.83
C TRP A 109 -7.69 2.81 3.05
N ALA A 110 -8.12 2.84 1.79
CA ALA A 110 -8.15 4.07 1.01
C ALA A 110 -8.97 5.19 1.68
N ALA A 111 -10.06 4.84 2.37
CA ALA A 111 -10.89 5.79 3.12
C ALA A 111 -10.21 6.34 4.39
N LYS A 112 -9.12 5.72 4.85
CA LYS A 112 -8.34 6.13 6.03
C LYS A 112 -7.12 6.98 5.66
N LEU A 113 -6.93 7.25 4.37
CA LEU A 113 -5.79 7.99 3.83
C LEU A 113 -6.18 9.41 3.46
N LYS A 114 -5.18 10.28 3.36
CA LYS A 114 -5.40 11.63 2.84
C LYS A 114 -5.64 11.59 1.33
N PRO A 115 -6.37 12.55 0.75
CA PRO A 115 -6.66 12.57 -0.69
C PRO A 115 -5.40 12.49 -1.58
N ASP A 116 -4.30 13.12 -1.18
CA ASP A 116 -3.01 13.10 -1.88
C ASP A 116 -2.27 11.75 -1.79
N GLU A 117 -2.68 10.88 -0.87
CA GLU A 117 -2.09 9.56 -0.67
C GLU A 117 -2.88 8.44 -1.36
N ILE A 118 -4.14 8.65 -1.73
CA ILE A 118 -5.03 7.62 -2.29
C ILE A 118 -4.44 7.02 -3.56
N GLN A 119 -3.95 7.85 -4.48
CA GLN A 119 -3.35 7.37 -5.73
C GLN A 119 -2.12 6.52 -5.47
N LYS A 120 -1.22 7.02 -4.61
CA LYS A 120 0.01 6.32 -4.19
C LYS A 120 -0.31 4.97 -3.54
N TYR A 121 -1.38 4.90 -2.75
CA TYR A 121 -1.85 3.66 -2.15
C TYR A 121 -2.40 2.69 -3.19
N SER A 122 -3.25 3.16 -4.11
CA SER A 122 -3.81 2.35 -5.18
C SER A 122 -2.71 1.74 -6.06
N ASP A 123 -1.75 2.56 -6.49
CA ASP A 123 -0.61 2.12 -7.29
C ASP A 123 0.23 1.07 -6.54
N TYR A 124 0.46 1.30 -5.24
CA TYR A 124 1.24 0.37 -4.43
C TYR A 124 0.52 -0.97 -4.22
N VAL A 125 -0.77 -0.96 -3.87
CA VAL A 125 -1.56 -2.19 -3.69
C VAL A 125 -1.67 -2.98 -4.99
N LEU A 126 -1.78 -2.30 -6.14
CA LEU A 126 -1.74 -2.95 -7.45
C LEU A 126 -0.39 -3.67 -7.65
N LYS A 127 0.73 -2.99 -7.39
CA LYS A 127 2.07 -3.59 -7.42
C LYS A 127 2.18 -4.81 -6.48
N LEU A 128 1.60 -4.74 -5.28
CA LEU A 128 1.58 -5.89 -4.38
C LEU A 128 0.82 -7.07 -5.00
N SER A 129 -0.34 -6.85 -5.61
CA SER A 129 -1.10 -7.91 -6.28
C SER A 129 -0.31 -8.56 -7.44
N GLU A 130 0.41 -7.75 -8.22
CA GLU A 130 1.31 -8.22 -9.28
C GLU A 130 2.46 -9.06 -8.70
N GLU A 131 3.11 -8.58 -7.64
CA GLU A 131 4.19 -9.31 -6.95
C GLU A 131 3.70 -10.66 -6.39
N TRP A 132 2.49 -10.72 -5.83
CA TRP A 132 1.91 -11.97 -5.35
C TRP A 132 1.70 -12.97 -6.50
N THR A 133 1.10 -12.48 -7.59
CA THR A 133 0.84 -13.29 -8.79
C THR A 133 2.14 -13.80 -9.40
N GLN A 134 3.18 -12.96 -9.43
CA GLN A 134 4.49 -13.34 -9.91
C GLN A 134 5.16 -14.37 -8.99
N ALA A 135 5.12 -14.17 -7.67
CA ALA A 135 5.62 -15.12 -6.69
C ALA A 135 4.93 -16.49 -6.81
N ALA A 136 3.62 -16.51 -7.07
CA ALA A 136 2.86 -17.73 -7.33
C ALA A 136 3.31 -18.44 -8.61
N LYS A 137 3.49 -17.70 -9.71
CA LYS A 137 3.99 -18.26 -10.98
C LYS A 137 5.40 -18.82 -10.83
N ASP A 138 6.31 -18.05 -10.24
CA ASP A 138 7.72 -18.44 -10.07
C ASP A 138 7.89 -19.64 -9.16
N ALA A 139 7.02 -19.78 -8.17
CA ALA A 139 7.08 -20.89 -7.23
C ALA A 139 6.46 -22.19 -7.78
N VAL A 140 5.58 -22.12 -8.80
CA VAL A 140 5.00 -23.29 -9.49
C VAL A 140 5.78 -23.67 -10.76
N GLY A 141 6.50 -22.71 -11.37
CA GLY A 141 7.21 -22.89 -12.64
C GLY A 141 8.64 -23.44 -12.56
N LYS A 142 9.14 -23.81 -11.38
CA LYS A 142 10.44 -24.48 -11.18
C LYS A 142 10.26 -25.93 -10.72
#